data_AF-A0A0L0FKM0-F1
#
_entry.id   AF-A0A0L0FKM0-F1
#
_cell.length_a   1.000
_cell.length_b   1.000
_cell.length_c   1.000
_cell.angle_alpha   90.00
_cell.angle_beta   90.00
_cell.angle_gamma   90.00
#
_symmetry.space_group_name_H-M   'P 1'
#
loop_
_entity.id
_entity.type
_entity.pdbx_description
1 polymer ?
#
loop_
_entity_poly.entity_id
_entity_poly.type
_entity_poly.pdbx_seq_one_letter_code
_entity_poly.pdbx_strand_id
1 'polypeptide(L)'
;MRAQLDDRLRTLGIELRVHTHKAAPTCTVHEAELANWDIKGVPLVNLFVRAKKNQQLFLICTPAERKVSLMSFQRDIMKYSRANMIRFAPEETMYPTLKGCQLRERGTEHIALARATEYKVHPGCATPLAAMFADEKLTVVIDKAIMDSEQLVMVHPL
;
A
#
# COMPACT_ATOMS: atom_id res chain seq x y z
N MET A 1 -13.85 -1.22 -6.60
CA MET A 1 -12.76 -1.38 -5.61
C MET A 1 -13.20 -1.03 -4.19
N ARG A 2 -13.69 0.18 -3.89
CA ARG A 2 -14.10 0.54 -2.52
C ARG A 2 -15.17 -0.37 -1.90
N ALA A 3 -16.25 -0.67 -2.62
CA ALA A 3 -17.27 -1.60 -2.14
C ALA A 3 -16.72 -3.01 -1.89
N GLN A 4 -15.77 -3.47 -2.71
CA GLN A 4 -15.11 -4.78 -2.54
C GLN A 4 -14.17 -4.78 -1.33
N LEU A 5 -13.47 -3.67 -1.09
CA LEU A 5 -12.66 -3.46 0.10
C LEU A 5 -13.53 -3.50 1.36
N ASP A 6 -14.63 -2.73 1.39
CA ASP A 6 -15.52 -2.67 2.54
C ASP A 6 -16.17 -4.04 2.82
N ASP A 7 -16.64 -4.75 1.80
CA ASP A 7 -17.21 -6.09 1.92
C ASP A 7 -16.20 -7.11 2.46
N ARG A 8 -14.96 -7.06 1.96
CA ARG A 8 -13.90 -7.96 2.40
C ARG A 8 -13.46 -7.67 3.84
N LEU A 9 -13.35 -6.40 4.23
CA LEU A 9 -13.05 -6.03 5.62
C LEU A 9 -14.16 -6.47 6.56
N ARG A 10 -15.43 -6.30 6.18
CA ARG A 10 -16.59 -6.80 6.93
C ARG A 10 -16.54 -8.32 7.09
N THR A 11 -16.24 -9.05 6.03
CA THR A 11 -16.12 -10.52 6.05
C THR A 11 -15.00 -10.98 6.99
N LEU A 12 -13.90 -10.24 7.08
CA LEU A 12 -12.79 -10.51 7.99
C LEU A 12 -13.04 -10.01 9.42
N GLY A 13 -14.16 -9.36 9.69
CA GLY A 13 -14.48 -8.76 11.00
C GLY A 13 -13.61 -7.55 11.35
N ILE A 14 -13.02 -6.89 10.36
CA ILE A 14 -12.16 -5.72 10.56
C ILE A 14 -13.03 -4.45 10.55
N GLU A 15 -13.04 -3.72 11.65
CA GLU A 15 -13.72 -2.42 11.75
C GLU A 15 -12.96 -1.34 10.97
N LEU A 16 -13.67 -0.59 10.12
CA LEU A 16 -13.11 0.53 9.37
C LEU A 16 -13.85 1.83 9.73
N ARG A 17 -13.10 2.84 10.17
CA ARG A 17 -13.61 4.21 10.37
C ARG A 17 -13.06 5.12 9.29
N VAL A 18 -13.96 5.79 8.57
CA VAL A 18 -13.62 6.60 7.40
C VAL A 18 -13.72 8.07 7.79
N HIS A 19 -12.59 8.78 7.70
CA HIS A 19 -12.54 10.22 7.91
C HIS A 19 -12.39 10.92 6.56
N THR A 20 -13.33 11.81 6.24
CA THR A 20 -13.26 12.61 5.01
C THR A 20 -12.65 13.96 5.34
N HIS A 21 -11.61 14.34 4.61
CA HIS A 21 -10.98 15.64 4.70
C HIS A 21 -10.82 16.23 3.30
N LYS A 22 -10.60 17.55 3.22
CA LYS A 22 -10.22 18.19 1.95
C LYS A 22 -8.92 17.55 1.47
N ALA A 23 -8.82 17.27 0.17
CA ALA A 23 -7.57 16.78 -0.42
C ALA A 23 -6.47 17.82 -0.14
N ALA A 24 -5.59 17.49 0.79
CA ALA A 24 -4.34 18.16 0.98
C ALA A 24 -3.31 17.21 0.35
N PRO A 25 -2.87 17.43 -0.90
CA PRO A 25 -1.61 16.86 -1.33
C PRO A 25 -0.57 17.50 -0.42
N THR A 26 -0.30 16.87 0.73
CA THR A 26 0.61 17.37 1.76
C THR A 26 2.03 17.28 1.21
N CYS A 27 2.34 18.17 0.29
CA CYS A 27 3.68 18.36 -0.27
C CYS A 27 4.56 19.10 0.72
N THR A 28 3.96 19.76 1.72
CA THR A 28 4.68 20.43 2.81
C THR A 28 4.23 19.91 4.18
N VAL A 29 5.20 19.81 5.10
CA VAL A 29 4.97 19.45 6.52
C VAL A 29 3.95 20.41 7.15
N HIS A 30 4.01 21.69 6.77
CA HIS A 30 3.13 22.73 7.27
C HIS A 30 1.66 22.52 6.89
N GLU A 31 1.35 22.08 5.67
CA GLU A 31 -0.02 21.78 5.25
C GLU A 31 -0.59 20.55 5.95
N ALA A 32 0.25 19.56 6.30
CA ALA A 32 -0.16 18.39 7.06
C ALA A 32 -0.45 18.73 8.52
N GLU A 33 0.38 19.57 9.14
CA GLU A 33 0.20 20.07 10.50
C GLU A 33 -1.01 21.02 10.61
N LEU A 34 -1.19 21.93 9.65
CA LEU A 34 -2.32 22.86 9.58
C LEU A 34 -3.66 22.17 9.32
N ALA A 35 -3.64 20.99 8.68
CA ALA A 35 -4.85 20.23 8.43
C ALA A 35 -5.54 19.79 9.74
N ASN A 36 -4.80 19.81 10.87
CA ASN A 36 -5.29 19.55 12.23
C ASN A 36 -6.30 18.40 12.28
N TRP A 37 -5.97 17.31 11.59
CA TRP A 37 -6.82 16.12 11.55
C TRP A 37 -6.75 15.48 12.94
N ASP A 38 -7.76 15.73 13.77
CA ASP A 38 -7.98 15.05 15.05
C ASP A 38 -8.45 13.60 14.83
N ILE A 39 -7.65 12.85 14.06
CA ILE A 39 -7.84 11.44 13.80
C ILE A 39 -6.86 10.72 14.72
N LYS A 40 -7.41 10.06 15.73
CA LYS A 40 -6.61 9.28 16.68
C LYS A 40 -6.10 8.01 16.00
N GLY A 41 -4.78 7.85 15.94
CA GLY A 41 -4.13 6.66 15.44
C GLY A 41 -2.69 6.90 15.01
N VAL A 42 -2.03 5.84 14.57
CA VAL A 42 -0.68 5.87 14.05
C VAL A 42 -0.72 6.10 12.54
N PRO A 43 -0.28 7.28 12.04
CA PRO A 43 -0.16 7.51 10.60
C PRO A 43 0.93 6.61 10.02
N LEU A 44 0.62 5.96 8.89
CA LEU A 44 1.56 5.12 8.17
C LEU A 44 2.19 5.81 6.97
N VAL A 45 3.46 5.51 6.77
CA VAL A 45 4.18 5.76 5.52
C VAL A 45 4.49 4.41 4.89
N ASN A 46 4.27 4.32 3.58
CA ASN A 46 4.44 3.10 2.81
C ASN A 46 5.56 3.26 1.79
N LEU A 47 6.54 2.38 1.83
CA LEU A 47 7.65 2.34 0.89
C LEU A 47 7.48 1.14 -0.04
N PHE A 48 7.34 1.41 -1.33
CA PHE A 48 7.24 0.38 -2.35
C PHE A 48 8.60 0.13 -2.99
N VAL A 49 9.21 -1.02 -2.68
CA VAL A 49 10.58 -1.35 -3.09
C VAL A 49 10.63 -2.68 -3.85
N ARG A 50 11.64 -2.81 -4.69
CA ARG A 50 11.92 -3.99 -5.51
C ARG A 50 13.33 -4.49 -5.25
N ALA A 51 13.47 -5.80 -5.10
CA ALA A 51 14.77 -6.45 -5.04
C ALA A 51 15.43 -6.55 -6.42
N LYS A 52 16.73 -6.27 -6.51
CA LYS A 52 17.47 -6.26 -7.78
C LYS A 52 17.57 -7.65 -8.42
N LYS A 53 17.85 -8.69 -7.64
CA LYS A 53 18.19 -10.03 -8.17
C LYS A 53 16.96 -10.83 -8.64
N ASN A 54 15.98 -10.98 -7.76
CA ASN A 54 14.79 -11.82 -8.01
C ASN A 54 13.55 -11.02 -8.44
N GLN A 55 13.66 -9.68 -8.57
CA GLN A 55 12.55 -8.80 -8.92
C GLN A 55 11.36 -8.86 -7.94
N GLN A 56 11.54 -9.45 -6.75
CA GLN A 56 10.51 -9.50 -5.71
C GLN A 56 10.12 -8.09 -5.28
N LEU A 57 8.82 -7.88 -5.07
CA LEU A 57 8.25 -6.60 -4.65
C LEU A 57 7.95 -6.62 -3.16
N PHE A 58 8.17 -5.49 -2.51
CA PHE A 58 7.89 -5.32 -1.09
C PHE A 58 7.12 -4.02 -0.87
N LEU A 59 6.07 -4.10 -0.07
CA LEU A 59 5.36 -2.95 0.47
C LEU A 59 5.68 -2.86 1.97
N ILE A 60 6.53 -1.91 2.33
CA ILE A 60 6.99 -1.70 3.70
C ILE A 60 6.11 -0.66 4.36
N CYS A 61 5.45 -1.02 5.45
CA CYS A 61 4.57 -0.16 6.22
C CYS A 61 5.28 0.22 7.53
N THR A 62 5.48 1.52 7.77
CA THR A 62 6.16 2.06 8.96
C THR A 62 5.38 3.23 9.54
N PRO A 63 5.46 3.52 10.86
CA PRO A 63 4.94 4.77 11.41
C PRO A 63 5.60 5.98 10.74
N ALA A 64 4.84 7.06 10.52
CA ALA A 64 5.29 8.24 9.80
C ALA A 64 6.49 8.95 10.47
N GLU A 65 6.54 8.95 11.80
CA GLU A 65 7.61 9.60 12.57
C GLU A 65 8.90 8.77 12.64
N ARG A 66 8.85 7.50 12.21
CA ARG A 66 9.98 6.60 12.33
C ARG A 66 10.99 6.88 11.22
N LYS A 67 12.22 7.20 11.61
CA LYS A 67 13.35 7.22 10.68
C LYS A 67 13.70 5.79 10.25
N VAL A 68 13.36 5.47 9.01
CA VAL A 68 13.67 4.19 8.38
C VAL A 68 14.94 4.31 7.53
N SER A 69 15.97 3.54 7.89
CA SER A 69 17.14 3.38 7.03
C SER A 69 16.93 2.21 6.07
N LEU A 70 17.03 2.47 4.76
CA LEU A 70 16.94 1.40 3.75
C LEU A 70 18.00 0.32 3.96
N MET A 71 19.17 0.68 4.51
CA MET A 71 20.24 -0.28 4.80
C MET A 71 19.89 -1.24 5.94
N SER A 72 19.26 -0.73 7.01
CA SER A 72 18.83 -1.61 8.11
C SER A 72 17.72 -2.54 7.63
N PHE A 73 16.74 -2.02 6.88
CA PHE A 73 15.68 -2.83 6.28
C PHE A 73 16.20 -3.87 5.30
N GLN A 74 17.18 -3.53 4.47
CA GLN A 74 17.81 -4.50 3.56
C GLN A 74 18.41 -5.67 4.34
N ARG A 75 19.08 -5.42 5.48
CA ARG A 75 19.60 -6.50 6.35
C ARG A 75 18.49 -7.38 6.90
N ASP A 76 17.37 -6.79 7.30
CA ASP A 76 16.26 -7.56 7.85
C ASP A 76 15.53 -8.37 6.78
N ILE A 77 15.28 -7.79 5.60
CA ILE A 77 14.69 -8.50 4.46
C ILE A 77 15.60 -9.64 3.98
N MET A 78 16.92 -9.46 3.99
CA MET A 78 17.90 -10.50 3.63
C MET A 78 17.81 -11.76 4.53
N LYS A 79 17.28 -11.66 5.74
CA LYS A 79 17.08 -12.82 6.63
C LYS A 79 15.94 -13.73 6.13
N TYR A 80 14.93 -13.15 5.50
CA TYR A 80 13.69 -13.82 5.10
C TYR A 80 13.56 -14.00 3.59
N SER A 81 14.40 -13.32 2.81
CA SER A 81 14.38 -13.34 1.35
C SER A 81 15.78 -13.44 0.77
N ARG A 82 15.90 -14.04 -0.41
CA ARG A 82 17.13 -14.04 -1.23
C ARG A 82 17.43 -12.67 -1.86
N ALA A 83 16.72 -11.62 -1.45
CA ALA A 83 16.87 -10.25 -1.92
C ALA A 83 18.15 -9.65 -1.34
N ASN A 84 19.16 -9.40 -2.18
CA ASN A 84 20.45 -8.88 -1.76
C ASN A 84 20.54 -7.34 -1.75
N MET A 85 19.75 -6.67 -2.57
CA MET A 85 19.73 -5.22 -2.68
C MET A 85 18.33 -4.75 -3.07
N ILE A 86 17.79 -3.81 -2.31
CA ILE A 86 16.48 -3.20 -2.53
C ILE A 86 16.64 -1.79 -3.10
N ARG A 87 15.71 -1.39 -3.95
CA ARG A 87 15.59 -0.04 -4.52
C ARG A 87 14.12 0.31 -4.62
N PHE A 88 13.75 1.59 -4.71
CA PHE A 88 12.38 1.95 -5.04
C PHE A 88 11.94 1.25 -6.34
N ALA A 89 10.75 0.67 -6.32
CA ALA A 89 10.20 0.10 -7.54
C ALA A 89 9.78 1.26 -8.46
N PRO A 90 9.99 1.13 -9.77
CA PRO A 90 9.56 2.16 -10.70
C PRO A 90 8.04 2.16 -10.78
N GLU A 91 7.47 3.32 -11.12
CA GLU A 91 6.04 3.55 -11.14
C GLU A 91 5.30 2.55 -12.06
N GLU A 92 5.90 2.17 -13.20
CA GLU A 92 5.28 1.20 -14.12
C GLU A 92 5.13 -0.20 -13.51
N THR A 93 5.92 -0.52 -12.48
CA THR A 93 5.79 -1.79 -11.74
C THR A 93 4.77 -1.71 -10.62
N MET A 94 4.52 -0.52 -10.07
CA MET A 94 3.60 -0.34 -8.95
C MET A 94 2.14 -0.55 -9.36
N TYR A 95 1.72 0.00 -10.51
CA TYR A 95 0.33 -0.07 -10.94
C TYR A 95 -0.18 -1.49 -11.21
N PRO A 96 0.52 -2.35 -11.99
CA PRO A 96 0.01 -3.69 -12.29
C PRO A 96 -0.05 -4.56 -11.03
N THR A 97 0.91 -4.38 -10.13
CA THR A 97 0.98 -5.14 -8.88
C THR A 97 -0.11 -4.74 -7.90
N LEU A 98 -0.47 -3.46 -7.78
CA LEU A 98 -1.46 -2.99 -6.79
C LEU A 98 -2.91 -2.95 -7.33
N LYS A 99 -3.16 -3.37 -8.58
CA LYS A 99 -4.49 -3.35 -9.22
C LYS A 99 -5.25 -4.68 -9.19
N GLY A 100 -4.60 -5.82 -8.92
CA GLY A 100 -5.27 -7.11 -8.68
C GLY A 100 -6.46 -7.43 -9.56
N CYS A 101 -6.32 -7.29 -10.87
CA CYS A 101 -7.28 -7.83 -11.82
C CYS A 101 -6.57 -8.04 -13.16
N GLN A 102 -5.97 -9.21 -13.36
CA GLN A 102 -5.81 -9.72 -14.72
C GLN A 102 -7.19 -10.16 -15.19
N LEU A 103 -7.86 -9.33 -16.02
CA LEU A 103 -8.73 -9.91 -17.03
C LEU A 103 -7.81 -10.65 -18.00
N ARG A 104 -7.81 -11.98 -17.96
CA ARG A 104 -7.22 -12.79 -19.02
C ARG A 104 -8.20 -12.78 -20.18
N GLU A 105 -7.94 -11.98 -21.21
CA GLU A 105 -8.58 -12.18 -22.51
C GLU A 105 -7.92 -13.37 -23.22
N ARG A 106 -8.65 -14.48 -23.33
CA ARG A 106 -8.52 -15.37 -24.48
C ARG A 106 -9.74 -15.12 -25.33
N GLY A 107 -9.54 -14.47 -26.49
CA GLY A 107 -10.62 -14.07 -27.36
C GLY A 107 -11.37 -15.25 -27.98
N THR A 108 -12.69 -15.10 -28.10
CA THR A 108 -13.45 -15.32 -29.34
C THR A 108 -14.79 -14.56 -29.25
N GLU A 109 -14.98 -13.64 -30.19
CA GLU A 109 -16.16 -12.94 -30.76
C GLU A 109 -17.41 -12.51 -29.95
N HIS A 110 -17.56 -12.79 -28.65
CA HIS A 110 -18.76 -12.37 -27.91
C HIS A 110 -18.46 -11.95 -26.46
N ILE A 111 -17.89 -10.76 -26.22
CA ILE A 111 -17.70 -10.25 -24.85
C ILE A 111 -18.02 -8.76 -24.74
N ALA A 112 -18.86 -8.43 -23.76
CA ALA A 112 -19.25 -7.08 -23.38
C ALA A 112 -18.09 -6.34 -22.70
N LEU A 113 -17.83 -5.12 -23.18
CA LEU A 113 -16.90 -4.15 -22.59
C LEU A 113 -17.41 -3.67 -21.22
N ALA A 114 -16.89 -4.24 -20.14
CA ALA A 114 -16.97 -3.63 -18.82
C ALA A 114 -15.75 -2.71 -18.62
N ARG A 115 -15.93 -1.41 -18.85
CA ARG A 115 -14.93 -0.38 -18.47
C ARG A 115 -14.76 -0.40 -16.95
N ALA A 116 -13.67 -0.99 -16.48
CA ALA A 116 -13.23 -0.80 -15.10
C ALA A 116 -12.86 0.68 -14.92
N THR A 117 -13.60 1.40 -14.08
CA THR A 117 -13.23 2.74 -13.63
C THR A 117 -11.89 2.65 -12.90
N GLU A 118 -10.83 3.16 -13.55
CA GLU A 118 -9.45 3.00 -13.12
C GLU A 118 -9.16 3.79 -11.83
N TYR A 119 -9.14 3.12 -10.67
CA TYR A 119 -8.47 3.66 -9.48
C TYR A 119 -6.98 3.28 -9.57
N LYS A 120 -6.13 4.29 -9.76
CA LYS A 120 -4.67 4.15 -9.89
C LYS A 120 -4.04 4.53 -8.55
N VAL A 121 -3.35 3.61 -7.90
CA VAL A 121 -2.46 3.94 -6.78
C VAL A 121 -1.24 4.64 -7.36
N HIS A 122 -1.25 5.98 -7.36
CA HIS A 122 -0.14 6.81 -7.83
C HIS A 122 1.00 6.87 -6.80
N PRO A 123 2.23 7.24 -7.20
CA PRO A 123 3.26 7.63 -6.25
C PRO A 123 2.70 8.70 -5.30
N GLY A 124 2.84 8.47 -3.98
CA GLY A 124 2.21 9.30 -2.94
C GLY A 124 0.86 8.78 -2.41
N CYS A 125 0.25 7.76 -3.03
CA CYS A 125 -1.00 7.13 -2.59
C CYS A 125 -0.82 5.67 -2.15
N ALA A 126 0.42 5.18 -2.00
CA ALA A 126 0.69 3.81 -1.58
C ALA A 126 0.04 3.55 -0.21
N THR A 127 -0.77 2.48 -0.12
CA THR A 127 -1.54 2.10 1.07
C THR A 127 -1.46 0.60 1.30
N PRO A 128 -1.39 0.10 2.56
CA PRO A 128 -1.38 -1.34 2.85
C PRO A 128 -2.64 -2.05 2.32
N LEU A 129 -3.77 -1.34 2.23
CA LEU A 129 -5.01 -1.90 1.71
C LEU A 129 -4.91 -2.32 0.24
N ALA A 130 -3.96 -1.76 -0.51
CA ALA A 130 -3.68 -2.17 -1.89
C ALA A 130 -3.18 -3.62 -1.98
N ALA A 131 -2.62 -4.17 -0.89
CA ALA A 131 -2.17 -5.56 -0.85
C ALA A 131 -3.32 -6.56 -1.02
N MET A 132 -4.56 -6.17 -0.74
CA MET A 132 -5.75 -7.00 -0.98
C MET A 132 -5.97 -7.29 -2.47
N PHE A 133 -5.41 -6.44 -3.33
CA PHE A 133 -5.43 -6.54 -4.77
C PHE A 133 -4.02 -6.84 -5.29
N ALA A 134 -3.10 -7.35 -4.48
CA ALA A 134 -1.75 -7.63 -4.96
C ALA A 134 -1.63 -8.99 -5.64
N ASP A 135 -0.71 -9.08 -6.61
CA ASP A 135 -0.25 -10.38 -7.09
C ASP A 135 0.65 -11.08 -6.04
N GLU A 136 0.90 -12.37 -6.25
CA GLU A 136 1.71 -13.20 -5.33
C GLU A 136 3.18 -12.74 -5.21
N LYS A 137 3.62 -11.77 -6.03
CA LYS A 137 4.99 -11.23 -5.99
C LYS A 137 5.15 -10.12 -4.98
N LEU A 138 4.07 -9.63 -4.37
CA LEU A 138 4.14 -8.63 -3.32
C LEU A 138 4.30 -9.28 -1.94
N THR A 139 5.37 -8.92 -1.26
CA THR A 139 5.54 -9.21 0.16
C THR A 139 5.24 -7.96 0.98
N VAL A 140 4.23 -8.04 1.86
CA VAL A 140 3.94 -6.95 2.80
C VAL A 140 4.83 -7.11 4.03
N VAL A 141 5.51 -6.03 4.41
CA VAL A 141 6.33 -5.96 5.62
C VAL A 141 5.74 -4.90 6.53
N ILE A 142 5.33 -5.30 7.73
CA ILE A 142 4.75 -4.40 8.72
C ILE A 142 5.78 -4.19 9.83
N ASP A 143 6.11 -2.92 10.13
CA ASP A 143 7.01 -2.61 11.23
C ASP A 143 6.42 -3.11 12.56
N LYS A 144 7.27 -3.74 13.37
CA LYS A 144 6.88 -4.27 14.68
C LYS A 144 6.25 -3.20 15.58
N ALA A 145 6.66 -1.94 15.48
CA ALA A 145 6.07 -0.84 16.27
C ALA A 145 4.60 -0.57 15.92
N ILE A 146 4.16 -0.92 14.69
CA ILE A 146 2.74 -0.87 14.32
C ILE A 146 2.02 -2.06 14.95
N MET A 147 2.62 -3.25 14.89
CA MET A 147 2.03 -4.49 15.42
C MET A 147 1.92 -4.50 16.95
N ASP A 148 2.88 -3.90 17.64
CA ASP A 148 2.91 -3.80 19.10
C ASP A 148 2.09 -2.60 19.62
N SER A 149 1.54 -1.77 18.72
CA SER A 149 0.75 -0.60 19.09
C SER A 149 -0.70 -1.00 19.39
N GLU A 150 -1.22 -0.55 20.53
CA GLU A 150 -2.65 -0.66 20.86
C GLU A 150 -3.51 0.42 20.16
N GLN A 151 -2.87 1.42 19.55
CA GLN A 151 -3.56 2.47 18.81
C GLN A 151 -4.05 1.99 17.45
N LEU A 152 -5.16 2.58 16.98
CA LEU A 152 -5.67 2.37 15.63
C LEU A 152 -4.61 2.80 14.59
N VAL A 153 -4.60 2.12 13.44
CA VAL A 153 -3.68 2.41 12.34
C VAL A 153 -4.41 3.22 11.29
N MET A 154 -3.80 4.33 10.87
CA MET A 154 -4.36 5.20 9.84
C MET A 154 -3.78 4.87 8.47
N VAL A 155 -4.66 4.65 7.50
CA VAL A 155 -4.31 4.35 6.12
C VAL A 155 -5.24 5.12 5.17
N HIS A 156 -4.73 5.53 4.02
CA HIS A 156 -5.58 6.08 2.98
C HIS A 156 -6.46 4.97 2.39
N PRO A 157 -7.79 5.15 2.34
CA PRO A 157 -8.67 4.21 1.67
C PRO A 157 -8.49 4.33 0.16
N LEU A 158 -8.50 3.17 -0.52
CA LEU A 158 -8.44 3.06 -1.99
C LEU A 158 -9.65 3.68 -2.69
#